data_AF-A0A963X3P0-F1
#
_entry.id   AF-A0A963X3P0-F1
#
_cell.length_a   1.000
_cell.length_b   1.000
_cell.length_c   1.000
_cell.angle_alpha   90.00
_cell.angle_beta   90.00
_cell.angle_gamma   90.00
#
_symmetry.space_group_name_H-M   'P 1'
#
loop_
_entity.id
_entity.type
_entity.pdbx_description
1 polymer ?
#
loop_
_entity_poly.entity_id
_entity_poly.type
_entity_poly.pdbx_seq_one_letter_code
_entity_poly.pdbx_strand_id
1 'polypeptide(L)'
;MTTTIKTSLASAAAALAIIASANATTVYTSSNDAGGNRILVYETQGAGALVARGAVDTGGLGNGGGLGSQGALTLSDNGRILLAVNAGSDSVTTFRVTRKRLQRVGVYPSGGEMPTSIAVKGDLVYVLNAGGSGNVSGFRLEANGVLEPIASSTRPLSSNAAAAAQVGFNRNGDALLVTERATNNIRTFRVEEDGLLAAPVDNASNGGTPFGFEFDRRDTLLVSEAFGGAAGQAALSTYDLDPENFRLEAITGSAGTNQTAACWVIISENGRFAYLTNTGSGTVTGYSLRRDGTARRLDDSGVTGTTGGNPLDGDIKANTLFVLSPRIGQIVSFNVGPNGALTPGAIGAGVSTSAAGLVAW
;
A
#
# COMPACT_ATOMS: atom_id res chain seq x y z
N MET A 1 71.87 -14.56 39.73
CA MET A 1 71.71 -13.74 38.50
C MET A 1 70.95 -14.56 37.48
N THR A 2 69.94 -13.92 36.86
CA THR A 2 69.23 -14.29 35.62
C THR A 2 68.46 -15.61 35.57
N THR A 3 67.14 -15.54 35.78
CA THR A 3 66.17 -16.44 35.14
C THR A 3 65.09 -15.61 34.45
N THR A 4 65.02 -15.78 33.13
CA THR A 4 64.17 -15.10 32.16
C THR A 4 62.70 -15.47 32.33
N ILE A 5 61.81 -14.49 32.51
CA ILE A 5 60.35 -14.69 32.44
C ILE A 5 59.90 -14.33 31.02
N LYS A 6 59.46 -15.34 30.26
CA LYS A 6 58.75 -15.17 28.99
C LYS A 6 57.30 -14.77 29.28
N THR A 7 56.91 -13.56 28.91
CA THR A 7 55.50 -13.15 28.85
C THR A 7 54.95 -13.48 27.45
N SER A 8 54.06 -14.46 27.34
CA SER A 8 53.27 -14.69 26.13
C SER A 8 52.03 -13.80 26.15
N LEU A 9 51.87 -12.98 25.11
CA LEU A 9 50.64 -12.24 24.84
C LEU A 9 49.50 -13.22 24.50
N ALA A 10 48.42 -13.20 25.29
CA ALA A 10 47.13 -13.74 24.89
C ALA A 10 46.23 -12.56 24.48
N SER A 11 45.86 -12.53 23.21
CA SER A 11 44.93 -11.59 22.61
C SER A 11 43.51 -11.79 23.17
N ALA A 12 42.95 -10.77 23.83
CA ALA A 12 41.52 -10.71 24.13
C ALA A 12 40.77 -10.22 22.88
N ALA A 13 40.12 -11.12 22.16
CA ALA A 13 39.15 -10.76 21.13
C ALA A 13 37.87 -10.28 21.84
N ALA A 14 37.60 -8.98 21.77
CA ALA A 14 36.36 -8.40 22.24
C ALA A 14 35.22 -8.83 21.31
N ALA A 15 34.24 -9.57 21.85
CA ALA A 15 32.98 -9.81 21.19
C ALA A 15 32.18 -8.50 21.16
N LEU A 16 32.07 -7.86 19.99
CA LEU A 16 31.08 -6.79 19.79
C LEU A 16 29.70 -7.42 19.78
N ALA A 17 28.94 -7.20 20.84
CA ALA A 17 27.50 -7.40 20.81
C ALA A 17 26.90 -6.40 19.81
N ILE A 18 26.31 -6.90 18.72
CA ILE A 18 25.47 -6.10 17.82
C ILE A 18 24.25 -5.70 18.64
N ILE A 19 24.24 -4.46 19.13
CA ILE A 19 23.02 -3.84 19.63
C ILE A 19 22.10 -3.72 18.40
N ALA A 20 21.07 -4.55 18.33
CA ALA A 20 19.97 -4.34 17.38
C ALA A 20 19.46 -2.91 17.58
N SER A 21 19.59 -2.07 16.56
CA SER A 21 19.14 -0.68 16.64
C SER A 21 17.65 -0.66 16.95
N ALA A 22 17.25 0.03 18.01
CA ALA A 22 15.86 0.16 18.47
C ALA A 22 14.89 0.86 17.48
N ASN A 23 15.33 1.14 16.25
CA ASN A 23 14.64 1.94 15.23
C ASN A 23 14.58 1.25 13.84
N ALA A 24 14.70 -0.08 13.75
CA ALA A 24 14.57 -0.77 12.47
C ALA A 24 13.10 -0.81 12.01
N THR A 25 12.83 -0.33 10.81
CA THR A 25 11.55 -0.49 10.10
C THR A 25 11.51 -1.86 9.44
N THR A 26 10.39 -2.58 9.59
CA THR A 26 10.15 -3.83 8.86
C THR A 26 9.26 -3.54 7.66
N VAL A 27 9.63 -4.03 6.48
CA VAL A 27 8.84 -3.88 5.25
C VAL A 27 8.35 -5.25 4.79
N TYR A 28 7.06 -5.35 4.53
CA TYR A 28 6.41 -6.56 4.03
C TYR A 28 5.93 -6.35 2.60
N THR A 29 6.06 -7.37 1.76
CA THR A 29 5.44 -7.41 0.42
C THR A 29 4.97 -8.82 0.08
N SER A 30 3.88 -8.96 -0.67
CA SER A 30 3.38 -10.26 -1.12
C SER A 30 4.15 -10.71 -2.35
N SER A 31 4.56 -11.98 -2.43
CA SER A 31 5.20 -12.53 -3.63
C SER A 31 4.21 -12.66 -4.80
N ASN A 32 2.92 -12.84 -4.49
CA ASN A 32 1.84 -13.13 -5.42
C ASN A 32 2.17 -14.27 -6.41
N ASP A 33 2.95 -15.25 -5.95
CA ASP A 33 3.36 -16.41 -6.76
C ASP A 33 2.19 -17.39 -6.95
N ALA A 34 1.95 -17.81 -8.19
CA ALA A 34 0.92 -18.78 -8.55
C ALA A 34 1.19 -20.18 -7.99
N GLY A 35 2.46 -20.53 -7.71
CA GLY A 35 2.85 -21.79 -7.09
C GLY A 35 2.76 -21.79 -5.55
N GLY A 36 2.46 -20.65 -4.94
CA GLY A 36 2.35 -20.50 -3.49
C GLY A 36 2.71 -19.09 -3.04
N ASN A 37 1.69 -18.34 -2.60
CA ASN A 37 1.90 -16.96 -2.19
C ASN A 37 2.61 -16.88 -0.83
N ARG A 38 3.51 -15.90 -0.69
CA ARG A 38 4.32 -15.68 0.51
C ARG A 38 4.40 -14.21 0.85
N ILE A 39 4.46 -13.89 2.14
CA ILE A 39 4.87 -12.57 2.60
C ILE A 39 6.38 -12.54 2.73
N LEU A 40 7.03 -11.75 1.90
CA LEU A 40 8.47 -11.46 1.97
C LEU A 40 8.71 -10.39 3.04
N VAL A 41 9.70 -10.63 3.89
CA VAL A 41 10.03 -9.76 5.03
C VAL A 41 11.39 -9.12 4.81
N TYR A 42 11.44 -7.81 4.91
CA TYR A 42 12.65 -7.00 4.83
C TYR A 42 12.79 -6.14 6.09
N GLU A 43 14.02 -5.81 6.47
CA GLU A 43 14.28 -4.93 7.60
C GLU A 43 15.38 -3.92 7.25
N THR A 44 15.18 -2.67 7.64
CA THR A 44 16.22 -1.66 7.57
C THR A 44 17.33 -1.97 8.60
N GLN A 45 18.59 -1.95 8.18
CA GLN A 45 19.76 -2.05 9.04
C GLN A 45 20.64 -0.79 8.90
N GLY A 46 20.95 -0.15 10.04
CA GLY A 46 21.88 0.97 10.10
C GLY A 46 21.57 2.08 9.09
N ALA A 47 22.62 2.77 8.62
CA ALA A 47 22.50 3.90 7.69
C ALA A 47 22.27 3.47 6.22
N GLY A 48 21.43 2.46 5.94
CA GLY A 48 20.84 2.32 4.60
C GLY A 48 20.87 0.95 3.92
N ALA A 49 20.86 -0.17 4.64
CA ALA A 49 20.60 -1.47 4.00
C ALA A 49 19.15 -1.91 4.25
N LEU A 50 18.43 -2.34 3.21
CA LEU A 50 17.12 -3.01 3.34
C LEU A 50 17.33 -4.49 3.06
N VAL A 51 17.34 -5.30 4.12
CA VAL A 51 17.86 -6.67 4.05
C VAL A 51 16.72 -7.66 4.18
N ALA A 52 16.64 -8.64 3.28
CA ALA A 52 15.70 -9.74 3.37
C ALA A 52 15.94 -10.56 4.64
N ARG A 53 14.87 -10.87 5.37
CA ARG A 53 14.88 -11.64 6.62
C ARG A 53 14.24 -13.01 6.50
N GLY A 54 13.39 -13.18 5.52
CA GLY A 54 12.72 -14.45 5.26
C GLY A 54 11.40 -14.25 4.57
N ALA A 55 10.63 -15.33 4.51
CA ALA A 55 9.29 -15.33 3.95
C ALA A 55 8.37 -16.20 4.82
N VAL A 56 7.08 -15.88 4.81
CA VAL A 56 6.05 -16.68 5.48
C VAL A 56 4.96 -17.03 4.48
N ASP A 57 4.65 -18.32 4.33
CA ASP A 57 3.60 -18.78 3.42
C ASP A 57 2.23 -18.24 3.85
N THR A 58 1.47 -17.72 2.89
CA THR A 58 0.08 -17.32 3.13
C THR A 58 -0.84 -18.52 3.27
N GLY A 59 -0.45 -19.66 2.72
CA GLY A 59 -1.30 -20.86 2.61
C GLY A 59 -2.32 -20.80 1.48
N GLY A 60 -2.34 -19.71 0.70
CA GLY A 60 -3.09 -19.59 -0.55
C GLY A 60 -2.16 -19.38 -1.75
N LEU A 61 -2.76 -19.14 -2.91
CA LEU A 61 -2.08 -18.92 -4.18
C LEU A 61 -2.23 -17.48 -4.65
N GLY A 62 -1.15 -16.91 -5.17
CA GLY A 62 -1.21 -15.69 -5.97
C GLY A 62 -1.67 -16.04 -7.37
N ASN A 63 -1.77 -15.05 -8.26
CA ASN A 63 -2.05 -15.30 -9.67
C ASN A 63 -0.79 -15.25 -10.56
N GLY A 64 0.37 -14.90 -10.00
CA GLY A 64 1.64 -14.78 -10.74
C GLY A 64 1.72 -13.57 -11.68
N GLY A 65 0.66 -12.75 -11.77
CA GLY A 65 0.55 -11.61 -12.67
C GLY A 65 0.42 -10.28 -11.93
N GLY A 66 0.33 -9.17 -12.67
CA GLY A 66 0.03 -7.87 -12.07
C GLY A 66 -1.43 -7.78 -11.63
N LEU A 67 -1.68 -7.38 -10.38
CA LEU A 67 -3.06 -7.26 -9.85
C LEU A 67 -3.79 -6.00 -10.33
N GLY A 68 -3.07 -5.02 -10.89
CA GLY A 68 -3.65 -3.78 -11.42
C GLY A 68 -4.45 -2.99 -10.37
N SER A 69 -4.02 -3.06 -9.12
CA SER A 69 -4.75 -2.59 -7.93
C SER A 69 -3.80 -2.28 -6.78
N GLN A 70 -4.20 -1.35 -5.91
CA GLN A 70 -3.55 -1.00 -4.64
C GLN A 70 -4.20 -1.75 -3.47
N GLY A 71 -3.44 -2.03 -2.41
CA GLY A 71 -3.98 -2.60 -1.16
C GLY A 71 -4.04 -4.12 -1.14
N ALA A 72 -3.23 -4.81 -1.95
CA ALA A 72 -3.10 -6.27 -1.92
C ALA A 72 -2.54 -6.80 -0.57
N LEU A 73 -1.89 -5.91 0.19
CA LEU A 73 -1.33 -6.16 1.51
C LEU A 73 -1.63 -4.93 2.39
N THR A 74 -2.15 -5.13 3.59
CA THR A 74 -2.49 -4.02 4.51
C THR A 74 -2.34 -4.42 5.97
N LEU A 75 -2.19 -3.43 6.86
CA LEU A 75 -2.14 -3.61 8.31
C LEU A 75 -3.44 -3.17 8.95
N SER A 76 -3.82 -3.80 10.06
CA SER A 76 -4.83 -3.25 10.96
C SER A 76 -4.36 -1.92 11.57
N ASP A 77 -5.29 -1.06 11.99
CA ASP A 77 -4.99 0.29 12.54
C ASP A 77 -3.96 0.28 13.67
N ASN A 78 -3.95 -0.77 14.49
CA ASN A 78 -3.01 -0.95 15.61
C ASN A 78 -1.68 -1.61 15.22
N GLY A 79 -1.48 -1.94 13.94
CA GLY A 79 -0.30 -2.58 13.38
C GLY A 79 -0.07 -4.02 13.88
N ARG A 80 -1.08 -4.68 14.45
CA ARG A 80 -0.92 -6.03 15.05
C ARG A 80 -1.31 -7.16 14.12
N ILE A 81 -2.16 -6.90 13.13
CA ILE A 81 -2.58 -7.87 12.14
C ILE A 81 -2.20 -7.38 10.75
N LEU A 82 -1.58 -8.25 9.94
CA LEU A 82 -1.32 -8.06 8.53
C LEU A 82 -2.31 -8.91 7.74
N LEU A 83 -2.91 -8.35 6.70
CA LEU A 83 -3.87 -9.03 5.82
C LEU A 83 -3.34 -9.02 4.40
N ALA A 84 -3.40 -10.17 3.71
CA ALA A 84 -2.90 -10.34 2.36
C ALA A 84 -3.92 -11.04 1.47
N VAL A 85 -4.11 -10.55 0.25
CA VAL A 85 -4.91 -11.24 -0.76
C VAL A 85 -4.15 -12.42 -1.35
N ASN A 86 -4.86 -13.48 -1.68
CA ASN A 86 -4.39 -14.62 -2.47
C ASN A 86 -5.23 -14.70 -3.75
N ALA A 87 -4.89 -13.85 -4.71
CA ALA A 87 -5.67 -13.62 -5.93
C ALA A 87 -5.92 -14.89 -6.77
N GLY A 88 -5.08 -15.91 -6.68
CA GLY A 88 -5.25 -17.16 -7.44
C GLY A 88 -6.01 -18.26 -6.71
N SER A 89 -6.43 -18.02 -5.46
CA SER A 89 -7.16 -18.99 -4.63
C SER A 89 -8.36 -18.37 -3.92
N ASP A 90 -8.81 -17.20 -4.37
CA ASP A 90 -10.02 -16.53 -3.91
C ASP A 90 -10.10 -16.32 -2.39
N SER A 91 -8.95 -16.14 -1.74
CA SER A 91 -8.84 -16.09 -0.28
C SER A 91 -8.04 -14.89 0.23
N VAL A 92 -8.22 -14.59 1.52
CA VAL A 92 -7.42 -13.63 2.29
C VAL A 92 -6.75 -14.37 3.44
N THR A 93 -5.48 -14.09 3.68
CA THR A 93 -4.75 -14.61 4.83
C THR A 93 -4.49 -13.50 5.83
N THR A 94 -4.70 -13.79 7.12
CA THR A 94 -4.31 -12.90 8.22
C THR A 94 -3.09 -13.43 8.96
N PHE A 95 -2.29 -12.50 9.47
CA PHE A 95 -1.10 -12.79 10.24
C PHE A 95 -1.00 -11.90 11.46
N ARG A 96 -0.56 -12.45 12.59
CA ARG A 96 -0.15 -11.67 13.75
C ARG A 96 1.26 -11.14 13.56
N VAL A 97 1.40 -9.82 13.66
CA VAL A 97 2.67 -9.10 13.60
C VAL A 97 3.25 -9.00 15.01
N THR A 98 4.49 -9.42 15.17
CA THR A 98 5.25 -9.26 16.42
C THR A 98 6.63 -8.72 16.08
N ARG A 99 7.31 -8.10 17.06
CA ARG A 99 8.69 -7.62 16.90
C ARG A 99 9.70 -8.65 16.39
N LYS A 100 9.41 -9.95 16.53
CA LYS A 100 10.35 -11.03 16.20
C LYS A 100 9.95 -11.84 14.97
N ARG A 101 8.67 -11.85 14.60
CA ARG A 101 8.13 -12.73 13.56
C ARG A 101 6.73 -12.32 13.13
N LEU A 102 6.40 -12.71 11.91
CA LEU A 102 5.05 -12.75 11.37
C LEU A 102 4.49 -14.18 11.54
N GLN A 103 3.28 -14.34 12.07
CA GLN A 103 2.66 -15.65 12.31
C GLN A 103 1.29 -15.73 11.64
N ARG A 104 1.08 -16.70 10.75
CA ARG A 104 -0.23 -16.89 10.11
C ARG A 104 -1.28 -17.25 11.16
N VAL A 105 -2.43 -16.57 11.10
CA VAL A 105 -3.60 -16.83 11.95
C VAL A 105 -4.57 -17.75 11.22
N GLY A 106 -5.01 -17.37 10.01
CA GLY A 106 -5.92 -18.18 9.21
C GLY A 106 -5.96 -17.77 7.73
N VAL A 107 -6.62 -18.61 6.93
CA VAL A 107 -6.91 -18.39 5.51
C VAL A 107 -8.42 -18.46 5.35
N TYR A 108 -9.02 -17.41 4.78
CA TYR A 108 -10.46 -17.20 4.74
C TYR A 108 -10.92 -16.96 3.31
N PRO A 109 -12.09 -17.46 2.88
CA PRO A 109 -12.68 -17.08 1.61
C PRO A 109 -12.87 -15.56 1.52
N SER A 110 -12.58 -14.97 0.37
CA SER A 110 -12.65 -13.52 0.14
C SER A 110 -14.07 -12.96 -0.04
N GLY A 111 -15.07 -13.84 -0.18
CA GLY A 111 -16.45 -13.45 -0.54
C GLY A 111 -16.65 -13.20 -2.05
N GLY A 112 -15.66 -13.49 -2.88
CA GLY A 112 -15.74 -13.38 -4.34
C GLY A 112 -14.60 -14.12 -5.02
N GLU A 113 -14.27 -13.68 -6.23
CA GLU A 113 -13.19 -14.23 -7.06
C GLU A 113 -12.07 -13.20 -7.25
N MET A 114 -10.82 -13.68 -7.28
CA MET A 114 -9.62 -12.88 -7.49
C MET A 114 -9.58 -11.61 -6.61
N PRO A 115 -9.42 -11.76 -5.27
CA PRO A 115 -9.25 -10.63 -4.37
C PRO A 115 -7.97 -9.85 -4.73
N THR A 116 -8.08 -8.53 -4.77
CA THR A 116 -7.00 -7.65 -5.22
C THR A 116 -6.68 -6.50 -4.27
N SER A 117 -7.63 -6.09 -3.42
CA SER A 117 -7.46 -4.99 -2.47
C SER A 117 -8.20 -5.26 -1.16
N ILE A 118 -7.65 -4.77 -0.05
CA ILE A 118 -8.22 -4.90 1.30
C ILE A 118 -8.20 -3.53 1.98
N ALA A 119 -9.36 -3.13 2.51
CA ALA A 119 -9.52 -1.98 3.39
C ALA A 119 -9.74 -2.44 4.83
N VAL A 120 -9.14 -1.74 5.80
CA VAL A 120 -9.33 -2.01 7.23
C VAL A 120 -9.67 -0.72 7.95
N LYS A 121 -10.63 -0.78 8.87
CA LYS A 121 -10.98 0.33 9.76
C LYS A 121 -11.57 -0.21 11.07
N GLY A 122 -10.88 -0.01 12.19
CA GLY A 122 -11.28 -0.61 13.45
C GLY A 122 -11.33 -2.14 13.34
N ASP A 123 -12.51 -2.72 13.54
CA ASP A 123 -12.79 -4.15 13.36
C ASP A 123 -13.44 -4.47 12.00
N LEU A 124 -13.72 -3.48 11.15
CA LEU A 124 -14.26 -3.72 9.82
C LEU A 124 -13.14 -3.97 8.80
N VAL A 125 -13.36 -4.97 7.96
CA VAL A 125 -12.51 -5.29 6.81
C VAL A 125 -13.38 -5.44 5.58
N TYR A 126 -13.01 -4.79 4.48
CA TYR A 126 -13.65 -4.98 3.18
C TYR A 126 -12.63 -5.46 2.16
N VAL A 127 -13.00 -6.50 1.42
CA VAL A 127 -12.17 -7.10 0.37
C VAL A 127 -12.78 -6.77 -0.98
N LEU A 128 -11.98 -6.18 -1.87
CA LEU A 128 -12.31 -6.01 -3.28
C LEU A 128 -11.94 -7.27 -4.04
N ASN A 129 -12.95 -7.87 -4.67
CA ASN A 129 -12.84 -9.00 -5.57
C ASN A 129 -12.98 -8.49 -6.99
N ALA A 130 -11.94 -8.64 -7.81
CA ALA A 130 -11.90 -8.13 -9.18
C ALA A 130 -12.18 -9.20 -10.25
N GLY A 131 -12.30 -10.47 -9.85
CA GLY A 131 -12.70 -11.58 -10.71
C GLY A 131 -14.21 -11.69 -10.91
N GLY A 132 -14.62 -12.51 -11.87
CA GLY A 132 -16.03 -12.71 -12.21
C GLY A 132 -16.73 -11.38 -12.55
N SER A 133 -17.87 -11.12 -11.90
CA SER A 133 -18.61 -9.86 -12.01
C SER A 133 -18.08 -8.73 -11.12
N GLY A 134 -17.09 -9.01 -10.26
CA GLY A 134 -16.54 -8.08 -9.29
C GLY A 134 -17.47 -7.72 -8.14
N ASN A 135 -16.93 -7.63 -6.92
CA ASN A 135 -17.68 -7.20 -5.74
C ASN A 135 -16.78 -6.62 -4.66
N VAL A 136 -17.40 -6.00 -3.65
CA VAL A 136 -16.80 -5.82 -2.33
C VAL A 136 -17.53 -6.68 -1.30
N SER A 137 -16.81 -7.32 -0.40
CA SER A 137 -17.37 -8.18 0.65
C SER A 137 -16.78 -7.84 2.03
N GLY A 138 -17.64 -7.79 3.05
CA GLY A 138 -17.31 -7.29 4.39
C GLY A 138 -17.08 -8.39 5.42
N PHE A 139 -16.17 -8.14 6.35
CA PHE A 139 -15.76 -9.03 7.43
C PHE A 139 -15.55 -8.25 8.73
N ARG A 140 -15.72 -8.94 9.87
CA ARG A 140 -15.26 -8.50 11.19
C ARG A 140 -13.88 -9.10 11.44
N LEU A 141 -12.94 -8.27 11.88
CA LEU A 141 -11.60 -8.65 12.30
C LEU A 141 -11.54 -8.72 13.81
N GLU A 142 -11.42 -9.94 14.33
CA GLU A 142 -11.22 -10.16 15.75
C GLU A 142 -9.83 -9.73 16.20
N ALA A 143 -9.69 -9.42 17.50
CA ALA A 143 -8.42 -9.02 18.10
C ALA A 143 -7.31 -10.09 18.01
N ASN A 144 -7.67 -11.36 17.84
CA ASN A 144 -6.74 -12.47 17.63
C ASN A 144 -6.29 -12.61 16.15
N GLY A 145 -6.90 -11.86 15.22
CA GLY A 145 -6.65 -11.91 13.79
C GLY A 145 -7.61 -12.79 12.98
N VAL A 146 -8.65 -13.37 13.60
CA VAL A 146 -9.67 -14.15 12.89
C VAL A 146 -10.57 -13.21 12.09
N LEU A 147 -10.90 -13.60 10.85
CA LEU A 147 -11.88 -12.91 10.02
C LEU A 147 -13.20 -13.67 10.02
N GLU A 148 -14.28 -12.99 10.39
CA GLU A 148 -15.64 -13.50 10.33
C GLU A 148 -16.43 -12.76 9.24
N PRO A 149 -17.10 -13.46 8.30
CA PRO A 149 -17.87 -12.78 7.25
C PRO A 149 -19.08 -12.04 7.85
N ILE A 150 -19.32 -10.82 7.39
CA ILE A 150 -20.56 -10.10 7.69
C ILE A 150 -21.63 -10.58 6.70
N ALA A 151 -22.65 -11.26 7.20
CA ALA A 151 -23.75 -11.76 6.38
C ALA A 151 -24.42 -10.62 5.59
N SER A 152 -24.70 -10.85 4.31
CA SER A 152 -25.35 -9.87 3.42
C SER A 152 -24.57 -8.57 3.18
N SER A 153 -23.27 -8.53 3.49
CA SER A 153 -22.40 -7.36 3.25
C SER A 153 -21.97 -7.18 1.79
N THR A 154 -22.02 -8.24 0.97
CA THR A 154 -21.54 -8.19 -0.41
C THR A 154 -22.31 -7.17 -1.25
N ARG A 155 -21.59 -6.31 -1.96
CA ARG A 155 -22.14 -5.35 -2.92
C ARG A 155 -21.45 -5.47 -4.28
N PRO A 156 -22.20 -5.39 -5.40
CA PRO A 156 -21.60 -5.41 -6.72
C PRO A 156 -20.87 -4.10 -7.03
N LEU A 157 -19.94 -4.16 -7.97
CA LEU A 157 -19.35 -2.98 -8.61
C LEU A 157 -20.37 -2.32 -9.57
N SER A 158 -20.03 -1.19 -10.18
CA SER A 158 -20.95 -0.50 -11.10
C SER A 158 -21.25 -1.29 -12.37
N SER A 159 -20.33 -2.19 -12.76
CA SER A 159 -20.47 -3.10 -13.88
C SER A 159 -19.57 -4.32 -13.72
N ASN A 160 -19.87 -5.39 -14.46
CA ASN A 160 -19.06 -6.62 -14.49
C ASN A 160 -17.65 -6.41 -15.09
N ALA A 161 -17.38 -5.23 -15.66
CA ALA A 161 -16.10 -4.89 -16.29
C ALA A 161 -15.50 -3.60 -15.70
N ALA A 162 -15.84 -3.25 -14.45
CA ALA A 162 -15.43 -1.99 -13.82
C ALA A 162 -13.90 -1.82 -13.67
N ALA A 163 -13.14 -2.92 -13.72
CA ALA A 163 -11.69 -2.94 -13.56
C ALA A 163 -11.24 -2.17 -12.30
N ALA A 164 -11.87 -2.46 -11.17
CA ALA A 164 -11.62 -1.77 -9.91
C ALA A 164 -10.15 -1.85 -9.47
N ALA A 165 -9.63 -0.76 -8.91
CA ALA A 165 -8.22 -0.61 -8.56
C ALA A 165 -7.96 -0.59 -7.06
N GLN A 166 -8.90 -0.12 -6.24
CA GLN A 166 -8.69 -0.10 -4.79
C GLN A 166 -10.02 -0.06 -4.06
N VAL A 167 -10.07 -0.65 -2.86
CA VAL A 167 -11.08 -0.36 -1.84
C VAL A 167 -10.43 0.31 -0.63
N GLY A 168 -11.11 1.24 0.02
CA GLY A 168 -10.57 2.00 1.15
C GLY A 168 -11.65 2.75 1.92
N PHE A 169 -11.41 2.96 3.22
CA PHE A 169 -12.29 3.79 4.04
C PHE A 169 -11.83 5.25 4.01
N ASN A 170 -12.76 6.17 4.25
CA ASN A 170 -12.40 7.51 4.69
C ASN A 170 -11.80 7.49 6.11
N ARG A 171 -11.33 8.65 6.56
CA ARG A 171 -10.67 8.80 7.86
C ARG A 171 -11.59 8.47 9.03
N ASN A 172 -12.89 8.72 8.93
CA ASN A 172 -13.84 8.45 10.01
C ASN A 172 -14.36 7.01 10.01
N GLY A 173 -14.36 6.35 8.85
CA GLY A 173 -14.83 4.97 8.70
C GLY A 173 -16.32 4.84 8.41
N ASP A 174 -17.01 5.96 8.21
CA ASP A 174 -18.42 6.04 7.83
C ASP A 174 -18.63 5.99 6.31
N ALA A 175 -17.56 6.08 5.51
CA ALA A 175 -17.58 5.87 4.07
C ALA A 175 -16.58 4.79 3.61
N LEU A 176 -17.02 3.95 2.67
CA LEU A 176 -16.16 3.04 1.90
C LEU A 176 -16.13 3.49 0.44
N LEU A 177 -14.96 3.50 -0.17
CA LEU A 177 -14.73 3.94 -1.54
C LEU A 177 -14.12 2.84 -2.39
N VAL A 178 -14.49 2.81 -3.67
CA VAL A 178 -13.91 1.95 -4.69
C VAL A 178 -13.60 2.78 -5.94
N THR A 179 -12.35 2.75 -6.38
CA THR A 179 -11.96 3.34 -7.67
C THR A 179 -12.16 2.34 -8.79
N GLU A 180 -12.86 2.75 -9.85
CA GLU A 180 -13.18 1.91 -11.01
C GLU A 180 -12.58 2.50 -12.29
N ARG A 181 -11.52 1.84 -12.79
CA ARG A 181 -10.70 2.36 -13.89
C ARG A 181 -11.43 2.43 -15.21
N ALA A 182 -12.23 1.42 -15.52
CA ALA A 182 -12.86 1.29 -16.83
C ALA A 182 -14.09 2.21 -16.98
N THR A 183 -14.77 2.50 -15.88
CA THR A 183 -15.98 3.35 -15.83
C THR A 183 -15.67 4.80 -15.45
N ASN A 184 -14.41 5.13 -15.11
CA ASN A 184 -14.00 6.44 -14.61
C ASN A 184 -14.83 6.90 -13.39
N ASN A 185 -15.12 5.97 -12.50
CA ASN A 185 -16.02 6.18 -11.37
C ASN A 185 -15.24 6.01 -10.05
N ILE A 186 -15.61 6.80 -9.06
CA ILE A 186 -15.23 6.62 -7.65
C ILE A 186 -16.53 6.30 -6.92
N ARG A 187 -16.78 5.02 -6.72
CA ARG A 187 -18.00 4.54 -6.09
C ARG A 187 -17.87 4.67 -4.58
N THR A 188 -18.84 5.30 -3.95
CA THR A 188 -18.87 5.52 -2.50
C THR A 188 -20.03 4.77 -1.88
N PHE A 189 -19.88 4.35 -0.63
CA PHE A 189 -20.91 3.69 0.15
C PHE A 189 -20.89 4.27 1.56
N ARG A 190 -22.07 4.56 2.10
CA ARG A 190 -22.22 4.73 3.55
C ARG A 190 -21.98 3.40 4.24
N VAL A 191 -21.18 3.42 5.30
CA VAL A 191 -20.94 2.29 6.19
C VAL A 191 -21.89 2.43 7.37
N GLU A 192 -22.80 1.48 7.53
CA GLU A 192 -23.74 1.44 8.64
C GLU A 192 -23.10 0.87 9.91
N GLU A 193 -23.73 1.07 11.06
CA GLU A 193 -23.19 0.69 12.38
C GLU A 193 -22.97 -0.83 12.53
N ASP A 194 -23.80 -1.63 11.85
CA ASP A 194 -23.66 -3.09 11.78
C ASP A 194 -22.56 -3.54 10.79
N GLY A 195 -21.90 -2.60 10.12
CA GLY A 195 -20.85 -2.81 9.14
C GLY A 195 -21.35 -3.09 7.74
N LEU A 196 -22.66 -3.05 7.47
CA LEU A 196 -23.22 -3.18 6.13
C LEU A 196 -23.01 -1.91 5.30
N LEU A 197 -22.96 -2.06 3.97
CA LEU A 197 -22.93 -0.93 3.05
C LEU A 197 -24.35 -0.57 2.59
N ALA A 198 -24.67 0.72 2.62
CA ALA A 198 -25.89 1.25 2.01
C ALA A 198 -25.87 1.15 0.47
N ALA A 199 -26.90 1.70 -0.18
CA ALA A 199 -26.90 1.83 -1.63
C ALA A 199 -25.70 2.69 -2.09
N PRO A 200 -25.00 2.30 -3.17
CA PRO A 200 -23.85 3.05 -3.65
C PRO A 200 -24.24 4.41 -4.22
N VAL A 201 -23.31 5.36 -4.12
CA VAL A 201 -23.34 6.64 -4.82
C VAL A 201 -22.18 6.67 -5.81
N ASP A 202 -22.52 6.82 -7.09
CA ASP A 202 -21.55 6.90 -8.19
C ASP A 202 -21.07 8.36 -8.35
N ASN A 203 -19.75 8.56 -8.31
CA ASN A 203 -19.10 9.86 -8.49
C ASN A 203 -18.16 9.78 -9.69
N ALA A 204 -18.40 10.62 -10.69
CA ALA A 204 -17.46 10.74 -11.80
C ALA A 204 -16.09 11.21 -11.28
N SER A 205 -15.04 10.48 -11.63
CA SER A 205 -13.67 10.91 -11.39
C SER A 205 -13.39 12.18 -12.21
N ASN A 206 -12.63 13.12 -11.65
CA ASN A 206 -12.24 14.36 -12.34
C ASN A 206 -11.38 14.05 -13.58
N GLY A 207 -10.35 13.22 -13.41
CA GLY A 207 -9.51 12.69 -14.47
C GLY A 207 -9.81 11.23 -14.80
N GLY A 208 -9.27 10.78 -15.93
CA GLY A 208 -9.50 9.43 -16.46
C GLY A 208 -8.67 8.36 -15.76
N THR A 209 -9.24 7.16 -15.66
CA THR A 209 -8.63 5.98 -15.05
C THR A 209 -8.20 6.24 -13.59
N PRO A 210 -9.15 6.52 -12.68
CA PRO A 210 -8.85 6.64 -11.25
C PRO A 210 -8.25 5.32 -10.77
N PHE A 211 -7.11 5.39 -10.10
CA PHE A 211 -6.32 4.22 -9.71
C PHE A 211 -6.24 4.12 -8.18
N GLY A 212 -5.10 4.47 -7.60
CA GLY A 212 -4.88 4.45 -6.16
C GLY A 212 -5.34 5.73 -5.48
N PHE A 213 -5.70 5.64 -4.21
CA PHE A 213 -6.14 6.76 -3.39
C PHE A 213 -5.75 6.62 -1.92
N GLU A 214 -5.73 7.75 -1.22
CA GLU A 214 -5.53 7.85 0.23
C GLU A 214 -6.31 9.05 0.80
N PHE A 215 -6.69 8.98 2.07
CA PHE A 215 -7.27 10.10 2.81
C PHE A 215 -6.24 10.79 3.69
N ASP A 216 -6.15 12.11 3.61
CA ASP A 216 -5.29 12.90 4.49
C ASP A 216 -5.85 13.03 5.92
N ARG A 217 -5.14 13.75 6.78
CA ARG A 217 -5.55 13.94 8.18
C ARG A 217 -6.82 14.74 8.37
N ARG A 218 -7.26 15.47 7.35
CA ARG A 218 -8.46 16.32 7.32
C ARG A 218 -9.61 15.65 6.57
N ASP A 219 -9.46 14.38 6.24
CA ASP A 219 -10.41 13.60 5.45
C ASP A 219 -10.54 14.09 3.99
N THR A 220 -9.52 14.78 3.47
CA THR A 220 -9.43 15.07 2.04
C THR A 220 -9.01 13.81 1.29
N LEU A 221 -9.78 13.41 0.28
CA LEU A 221 -9.46 12.29 -0.59
C LEU A 221 -8.46 12.73 -1.67
N LEU A 222 -7.37 11.98 -1.84
CA LEU A 222 -6.40 12.14 -2.93
C LEU A 222 -6.50 10.93 -3.86
N VAL A 223 -6.68 11.15 -5.17
CA VAL A 223 -6.81 10.07 -6.17
C VAL A 223 -5.81 10.26 -7.30
N SER A 224 -5.04 9.22 -7.59
CA SER A 224 -4.18 9.15 -8.77
C SER A 224 -4.97 8.81 -10.03
N GLU A 225 -4.58 9.42 -11.14
CA GLU A 225 -5.27 9.30 -12.43
C GLU A 225 -4.28 8.86 -13.50
N ALA A 226 -4.52 7.68 -14.07
CA ALA A 226 -3.59 7.07 -15.01
C ALA A 226 -3.80 7.47 -16.47
N PHE A 227 -4.97 8.02 -16.83
CA PHE A 227 -5.38 8.40 -18.20
C PHE A 227 -5.09 7.29 -19.23
N GLY A 228 -5.48 6.06 -18.93
CA GLY A 228 -5.22 4.90 -19.79
C GLY A 228 -3.74 4.58 -20.03
N GLY A 229 -2.82 5.18 -19.26
CA GLY A 229 -1.38 5.08 -19.49
C GLY A 229 -0.85 5.97 -20.61
N ALA A 230 -1.61 7.00 -21.02
CA ALA A 230 -1.14 7.97 -22.01
C ALA A 230 0.11 8.72 -21.52
N ALA A 231 1.08 8.87 -22.43
CA ALA A 231 2.38 9.44 -22.11
C ALA A 231 2.26 10.88 -21.57
N GLY A 232 2.81 11.11 -20.38
CA GLY A 232 2.85 12.44 -19.74
C GLY A 232 1.51 12.97 -19.24
N GLN A 233 0.43 12.17 -19.28
CA GLN A 233 -0.91 12.61 -18.92
C GLN A 233 -1.31 12.28 -17.47
N ALA A 234 -0.51 11.50 -16.73
CA ALA A 234 -0.91 11.07 -15.40
C ALA A 234 -1.05 12.27 -14.44
N ALA A 235 -1.99 12.22 -13.50
CA ALA A 235 -2.30 13.34 -12.63
C ALA A 235 -2.74 12.91 -11.22
N LEU A 236 -2.99 13.92 -10.37
CA LEU A 236 -3.57 13.80 -9.04
C LEU A 236 -4.78 14.73 -8.95
N SER A 237 -5.92 14.20 -8.49
CA SER A 237 -7.04 15.02 -8.04
C SER A 237 -7.22 14.92 -6.53
N THR A 238 -7.73 16.00 -5.93
CA THR A 238 -8.14 16.02 -4.52
C THR A 238 -9.62 16.37 -4.40
N TYR A 239 -10.31 15.76 -3.43
CA TYR A 239 -11.75 15.88 -3.27
C TYR A 239 -12.13 16.09 -1.80
N ASP A 240 -13.20 16.84 -1.59
CA ASP A 240 -13.98 16.79 -0.37
C ASP A 240 -15.08 15.72 -0.51
N LEU A 241 -15.37 15.01 0.57
CA LEU A 241 -16.45 14.03 0.62
C LEU A 241 -17.59 14.61 1.47
N ASP A 242 -18.73 14.85 0.84
CA ASP A 242 -19.93 15.29 1.54
C ASP A 242 -20.42 14.15 2.47
N PRO A 243 -20.48 14.36 3.80
CA PRO A 243 -20.82 13.30 4.76
C PRO A 243 -22.31 12.94 4.79
N GLU A 244 -23.18 13.75 4.17
CA GLU A 244 -24.62 13.50 4.16
C GLU A 244 -25.04 12.66 2.95
N ASN A 245 -24.50 13.00 1.78
CA ASN A 245 -24.90 12.40 0.51
C ASN A 245 -23.79 11.58 -0.18
N PHE A 246 -22.59 11.53 0.39
CA PHE A 246 -21.43 10.77 -0.09
C PHE A 246 -21.00 11.16 -1.50
N ARG A 247 -21.28 12.40 -1.91
CA ARG A 247 -20.79 12.98 -3.18
C ARG A 247 -19.39 13.55 -3.01
N LEU A 248 -18.60 13.41 -4.07
CA LEU A 248 -17.26 13.98 -4.14
C LEU A 248 -17.28 15.33 -4.86
N GLU A 249 -16.69 16.35 -4.23
CA GLU A 249 -16.45 17.65 -4.85
C GLU A 249 -14.94 17.83 -5.07
N ALA A 250 -14.52 18.10 -6.30
CA ALA A 250 -13.11 18.29 -6.60
C ALA A 250 -12.58 19.63 -6.04
N ILE A 251 -11.52 19.55 -5.23
CA ILE A 251 -10.77 20.71 -4.71
C ILE A 251 -9.63 21.05 -5.68
N THR A 252 -8.83 20.05 -6.05
CA THR A 252 -7.81 20.16 -7.10
C THR A 252 -8.19 19.19 -8.20
N GLY A 253 -8.43 19.70 -9.41
CA GLY A 253 -8.70 18.85 -10.57
C GLY A 253 -7.43 18.55 -11.37
N SER A 254 -7.15 17.27 -11.58
CA SER A 254 -6.14 16.74 -12.51
C SER A 254 -4.82 17.52 -12.49
N ALA A 255 -4.23 17.70 -11.31
CA ALA A 255 -2.89 18.29 -11.19
C ALA A 255 -1.88 17.34 -11.83
N GLY A 256 -1.41 17.68 -13.04
CA GLY A 256 -0.59 16.81 -13.86
C GLY A 256 0.76 16.47 -13.23
N THR A 257 1.22 15.25 -13.44
CA THR A 257 2.56 14.78 -13.07
C THR A 257 3.60 15.05 -14.16
N ASN A 258 3.20 15.29 -15.43
CA ASN A 258 4.08 15.18 -16.60
C ASN A 258 4.72 13.79 -16.81
N GLN A 259 4.21 12.77 -16.11
CA GLN A 259 4.68 11.39 -16.14
C GLN A 259 3.55 10.46 -16.62
N THR A 260 3.85 9.16 -16.71
CA THR A 260 2.97 8.17 -17.36
C THR A 260 2.49 7.12 -16.37
N ALA A 261 1.19 6.81 -16.44
CA ALA A 261 0.51 5.81 -15.62
C ALA A 261 0.79 5.95 -14.12
N ALA A 262 0.27 7.03 -13.50
CA ALA A 262 0.27 7.15 -12.05
C ALA A 262 -0.64 6.06 -11.46
N CYS A 263 -0.15 5.37 -10.42
CA CYS A 263 -0.88 4.23 -9.88
C CYS A 263 -1.09 4.30 -8.37
N TRP A 264 -0.12 4.71 -7.56
CA TRP A 264 -0.29 4.81 -6.10
C TRP A 264 -0.19 6.24 -5.60
N VAL A 265 -0.88 6.52 -4.49
CA VAL A 265 -0.73 7.72 -3.66
C VAL A 265 -0.20 7.29 -2.29
N ILE A 266 0.86 7.96 -1.82
CA ILE A 266 1.41 7.79 -0.47
C ILE A 266 1.51 9.17 0.21
N ILE A 267 0.87 9.35 1.35
CA ILE A 267 0.93 10.59 2.13
C ILE A 267 2.02 10.51 3.18
N SER A 268 2.88 11.53 3.23
CA SER A 268 3.93 11.67 4.24
C SER A 268 3.39 11.65 5.68
N GLU A 269 4.18 11.13 6.62
CA GLU A 269 3.81 11.05 8.05
C GLU A 269 3.49 12.42 8.68
N ASN A 270 3.93 13.54 8.11
CA ASN A 270 3.56 14.88 8.60
C ASN A 270 2.29 15.44 7.92
N GLY A 271 1.76 14.75 6.90
CA GLY A 271 0.56 15.12 6.15
C GLY A 271 0.72 16.35 5.28
N ARG A 272 1.96 16.77 4.97
CA ARG A 272 2.25 17.97 4.18
C ARG A 272 2.62 17.65 2.73
N PHE A 273 2.92 16.40 2.44
CA PHE A 273 3.30 15.94 1.11
C PHE A 273 2.59 14.65 0.75
N ALA A 274 2.29 14.49 -0.54
CA ALA A 274 1.87 13.24 -1.16
C ALA A 274 2.87 12.85 -2.26
N TYR A 275 3.03 11.55 -2.49
CA TYR A 275 3.91 10.99 -3.51
C TYR A 275 3.12 10.04 -4.40
N LEU A 276 3.24 10.22 -5.71
CA LEU A 276 2.61 9.38 -6.71
C LEU A 276 3.65 8.52 -7.40
N THR A 277 3.41 7.21 -7.49
CA THR A 277 4.25 6.32 -8.31
C THR A 277 3.80 6.36 -9.77
N ASN A 278 4.73 6.65 -10.68
CA ASN A 278 4.47 6.65 -12.12
C ASN A 278 5.01 5.37 -12.72
N THR A 279 4.16 4.36 -12.77
CA THR A 279 4.48 3.00 -13.22
C THR A 279 5.09 2.97 -14.62
N GLY A 280 4.54 3.79 -15.53
CA GLY A 280 4.95 3.85 -16.93
C GLY A 280 6.28 4.57 -17.14
N SER A 281 6.60 5.54 -16.28
CA SER A 281 7.84 6.34 -16.37
C SER A 281 8.98 5.84 -15.47
N GLY A 282 8.71 5.01 -14.45
CA GLY A 282 9.74 4.58 -13.50
C GLY A 282 10.16 5.67 -12.50
N THR A 283 9.25 6.58 -12.15
CA THR A 283 9.51 7.78 -11.34
C THR A 283 8.49 7.92 -10.22
N VAL A 284 8.78 8.83 -9.28
CA VAL A 284 7.86 9.28 -8.22
C VAL A 284 7.67 10.79 -8.35
N THR A 285 6.42 11.24 -8.34
CA THR A 285 6.04 12.67 -8.35
C THR A 285 5.59 13.10 -6.95
N GLY A 286 6.21 14.14 -6.40
CA GLY A 286 5.81 14.73 -5.12
C GLY A 286 4.88 15.92 -5.30
N TYR A 287 3.93 16.06 -4.38
CA TYR A 287 3.03 17.20 -4.24
C TYR A 287 3.12 17.77 -2.82
N SER A 288 3.12 19.09 -2.68
CA SER A 288 2.80 19.76 -1.42
C SER A 288 1.28 19.80 -1.22
N LEU A 289 0.84 19.46 -0.02
CA LEU A 289 -0.56 19.51 0.41
C LEU A 289 -0.79 20.72 1.32
N ARG A 290 -1.79 21.53 0.98
CA ARG A 290 -2.24 22.65 1.81
C ARG A 290 -3.37 22.20 2.74
N ARG A 291 -3.66 23.04 3.74
CA ARG A 291 -4.71 22.77 4.72
C ARG A 291 -6.12 22.82 4.14
N ASP A 292 -6.30 23.49 3.01
CA ASP A 292 -7.55 23.58 2.26
C ASP A 292 -7.76 22.40 1.30
N GLY A 293 -6.92 21.36 1.38
CA GLY A 293 -6.97 20.20 0.49
C GLY A 293 -6.33 20.43 -0.88
N THR A 294 -5.82 21.63 -1.17
CA THR A 294 -5.18 21.89 -2.46
C THR A 294 -3.81 21.19 -2.57
N ALA A 295 -3.57 20.57 -3.72
CA ALA A 295 -2.29 19.92 -4.04
C ALA A 295 -1.51 20.73 -5.09
N ARG A 296 -0.19 20.85 -4.91
CA ARG A 296 0.70 21.46 -5.91
C ARG A 296 1.95 20.62 -6.09
N ARG A 297 2.29 20.29 -7.35
CA ARG A 297 3.51 19.54 -7.69
C ARG A 297 4.75 20.25 -7.15
N LEU A 298 5.71 19.49 -6.62
CA LEU A 298 6.92 20.02 -5.98
C LEU A 298 7.96 20.51 -6.99
N ASP A 299 8.04 19.86 -8.15
CA ASP A 299 9.03 20.14 -9.19
C ASP A 299 8.38 20.20 -10.58
N ASP A 300 8.96 20.99 -11.48
CA ASP A 300 8.34 21.27 -12.78
C ASP A 300 8.33 20.04 -13.70
N SER A 301 9.34 19.16 -13.62
CA SER A 301 9.42 17.94 -14.41
C SER A 301 8.46 16.84 -13.94
N GLY A 302 8.01 16.92 -12.69
CA GLY A 302 7.31 15.86 -11.96
C GLY A 302 8.16 14.64 -11.64
N VAL A 303 9.49 14.81 -11.56
CA VAL A 303 10.41 13.76 -11.16
C VAL A 303 11.05 14.17 -9.84
N THR A 304 10.38 13.87 -8.74
CA THR A 304 10.94 14.05 -7.39
C THR A 304 11.90 12.93 -7.02
N GLY A 305 11.67 11.72 -7.54
CA GLY A 305 12.55 10.56 -7.37
C GLY A 305 12.49 9.60 -8.56
N THR A 306 13.56 8.81 -8.75
CA THR A 306 13.67 7.80 -9.80
C THR A 306 13.82 6.43 -9.17
N THR A 307 12.95 5.48 -9.52
CA THR A 307 12.98 4.13 -8.95
C THR A 307 13.74 3.14 -9.83
N GLY A 308 14.13 3.54 -11.04
CA GLY A 308 14.82 2.67 -12.00
C GLY A 308 13.88 1.71 -12.73
N GLY A 309 12.61 1.58 -12.31
CA GLY A 309 11.60 0.88 -13.08
C GLY A 309 10.32 0.56 -12.31
N ASN A 310 9.19 0.68 -13.01
CA ASN A 310 7.88 0.10 -12.69
C ASN A 310 7.51 0.13 -11.19
N PRO A 311 7.44 1.31 -10.56
CA PRO A 311 6.98 1.39 -9.18
C PRO A 311 5.49 1.03 -9.10
N LEU A 312 5.17 -0.07 -8.43
CA LEU A 312 3.82 -0.65 -8.32
C LEU A 312 3.23 -0.57 -6.92
N ASP A 313 3.92 -0.07 -5.91
CA ASP A 313 3.32 0.19 -4.58
C ASP A 313 4.30 1.02 -3.76
N GLY A 314 3.84 1.56 -2.64
CA GLY A 314 4.74 2.16 -1.68
C GLY A 314 4.08 2.43 -0.34
N ASP A 315 4.91 2.59 0.68
CA ASP A 315 4.48 3.00 2.02
C ASP A 315 5.59 3.84 2.66
N ILE A 316 5.22 4.65 3.65
CA ILE A 316 6.14 5.53 4.35
C ILE A 316 6.18 5.25 5.83
N LYS A 317 7.41 5.12 6.36
CA LYS A 317 7.64 4.97 7.79
C LYS A 317 8.95 5.62 8.19
N ALA A 318 8.95 6.33 9.32
CA ALA A 318 10.12 7.00 9.86
C ALA A 318 10.81 7.91 8.81
N ASN A 319 10.01 8.74 8.12
CA ASN A 319 10.43 9.62 7.00
C ASN A 319 11.14 8.89 5.85
N THR A 320 10.97 7.58 5.71
CA THR A 320 11.49 6.80 4.60
C THR A 320 10.33 6.31 3.75
N LEU A 321 10.28 6.74 2.49
CA LEU A 321 9.37 6.22 1.49
C LEU A 321 9.96 4.94 0.91
N PHE A 322 9.27 3.82 1.02
CA PHE A 322 9.61 2.55 0.37
C PHE A 322 8.72 2.39 -0.85
N VAL A 323 9.30 1.97 -1.97
CA VAL A 323 8.61 1.81 -3.24
C VAL A 323 8.90 0.43 -3.80
N LEU A 324 7.84 -0.34 -4.02
CA LEU A 324 7.90 -1.66 -4.62
C LEU A 324 8.11 -1.53 -6.13
N SER A 325 9.21 -2.07 -6.63
CA SER A 325 9.59 -2.04 -8.05
C SER A 325 9.88 -3.48 -8.54
N PRO A 326 8.82 -4.31 -8.71
CA PRO A 326 8.98 -5.75 -8.85
C PRO A 326 9.60 -6.14 -10.19
N ARG A 327 9.40 -5.35 -11.27
CA ARG A 327 9.99 -5.64 -12.59
C ARG A 327 11.53 -5.63 -12.58
N ILE A 328 12.14 -4.88 -11.65
CA ILE A 328 13.59 -4.88 -11.42
C ILE A 328 13.98 -5.71 -10.19
N GLY A 329 13.03 -6.39 -9.55
CA GLY A 329 13.24 -7.26 -8.40
C GLY A 329 13.64 -6.52 -7.12
N GLN A 330 13.19 -5.26 -6.95
CA GLN A 330 13.65 -4.39 -5.87
C GLN A 330 12.53 -3.71 -5.08
N ILE A 331 12.82 -3.39 -3.82
CA ILE A 331 12.19 -2.30 -3.07
C ILE A 331 13.22 -1.17 -3.05
N VAL A 332 12.88 -0.04 -3.66
CA VAL A 332 13.71 1.18 -3.65
C VAL A 332 13.19 2.09 -2.55
N SER A 333 14.07 2.72 -1.77
CA SER A 333 13.65 3.68 -0.76
C SER A 333 14.22 5.07 -0.99
N PHE A 334 13.54 6.06 -0.40
CA PHE A 334 13.95 7.45 -0.41
C PHE A 334 13.80 8.05 0.99
N ASN A 335 14.79 8.82 1.44
CA ASN A 335 14.61 9.67 2.62
C ASN A 335 13.81 10.92 2.21
N VAL A 336 12.75 11.21 2.97
CA VAL A 336 11.89 12.37 2.77
C VAL A 336 12.45 13.57 3.52
N GLY A 337 12.86 14.58 2.77
CA GLY A 337 13.33 15.85 3.30
C GLY A 337 12.19 16.72 3.87
N PRO A 338 12.51 17.74 4.69
CA PRO A 338 11.52 18.62 5.32
C PRO A 338 10.71 19.47 4.32
N ASN A 339 11.20 19.62 3.09
CA ASN A 339 10.54 20.28 1.96
C ASN A 339 9.85 19.30 1.00
N GLY A 340 9.81 18.01 1.33
CA GLY A 340 9.23 16.96 0.50
C GLY A 340 10.16 16.40 -0.59
N ALA A 341 11.40 16.91 -0.70
CA ALA A 341 12.38 16.35 -1.63
C ALA A 341 12.75 14.91 -1.25
N LEU A 342 12.99 14.08 -2.25
CA LEU A 342 13.40 12.70 -2.06
C LEU A 342 14.91 12.58 -2.32
N THR A 343 15.62 11.91 -1.40
CA THR A 343 17.02 11.52 -1.60
C THR A 343 17.11 10.00 -1.64
N PRO A 344 17.87 9.40 -2.58
CA PRO A 344 17.99 7.94 -2.66
C PRO A 344 18.43 7.34 -1.33
N GLY A 345 17.72 6.29 -0.92
CA GLY A 345 17.98 5.53 0.29
C GLY A 345 18.48 4.11 -0.02
N ALA A 346 18.14 3.19 0.88
CA ALA A 346 18.42 1.77 0.75
C ALA A 346 17.72 1.13 -0.45
N ILE A 347 18.31 0.05 -0.98
CA ILE A 347 17.67 -0.84 -1.94
C ILE A 347 17.59 -2.24 -1.32
N GLY A 348 16.40 -2.84 -1.32
CA GLY A 348 16.18 -4.24 -1.01
C GLY A 348 16.05 -5.04 -2.30
N ALA A 349 16.74 -6.17 -2.41
CA ALA A 349 16.72 -7.04 -3.59
C ALA A 349 15.96 -8.37 -3.32
N GLY A 350 15.73 -9.15 -4.38
CA GLY A 350 15.11 -10.47 -4.26
C GLY A 350 13.58 -10.43 -4.14
N VAL A 351 12.97 -9.34 -4.61
CA VAL A 351 11.51 -9.23 -4.74
C VAL A 351 11.06 -10.05 -5.94
N SER A 352 9.93 -10.76 -5.82
CA SER A 352 9.32 -11.44 -6.95
C SER A 352 8.88 -10.45 -8.03
N THR A 353 9.00 -10.81 -9.31
CA THR A 353 8.48 -9.99 -10.42
C THR A 353 6.97 -9.88 -10.43
N SER A 354 6.27 -10.80 -9.76
CA SER A 354 4.82 -10.78 -9.57
C SER A 354 4.38 -10.04 -8.31
N ALA A 355 5.32 -9.54 -7.48
CA ALA A 355 4.99 -9.03 -6.16
C ALA A 355 3.97 -7.89 -6.20
N ALA A 356 3.11 -7.86 -5.19
CA ALA A 356 2.02 -6.90 -5.07
C ALA A 356 1.79 -6.53 -3.60
N GLY A 357 1.43 -5.27 -3.32
CA GLY A 357 1.28 -4.80 -1.95
C GLY A 357 2.63 -4.52 -1.29
N LEU A 358 2.74 -3.37 -0.62
CA LEU A 358 3.85 -3.07 0.27
C LEU A 358 3.33 -2.37 1.52
N VAL A 359 3.81 -2.78 2.68
CA VAL A 359 3.55 -2.07 3.95
C VAL A 359 4.83 -1.96 4.78
N ALA A 360 4.99 -0.85 5.48
CA ALA A 360 6.10 -0.55 6.38
C ALA A 360 5.60 -0.45 7.83
N TRP A 361 6.18 -1.26 8.71
CA TRP A 361 5.80 -1.41 10.12
C TRP A 361 6.86 -0.85 11.06
#